data_AF-A0AA51ZXU0-F1
#
_entry.id   AF-A0AA51ZXU0-F1
#
_cell.length_a   1.000
_cell.length_b   1.000
_cell.length_c   1.000
_cell.angle_alpha   90.00
_cell.angle_beta   90.00
_cell.angle_gamma   90.00
#
_symmetry.space_group_name_H-M   'P 1'
#
loop_
_entity.id
_entity.type
_entity.pdbx_description
1 polymer ?
#
loop_
_entity_poly.entity_id
_entity_poly.type
_entity_poly.pdbx_seq_one_letter_code
_entity_poly.pdbx_strand_id
1 'polypeptide(L)'
;MSIFGLFKSKGKKTPEKPVEKLKVKEGQELVCLNKNNYSKLLSKDIPETDQFELSEIKVNEGEYFKANQTLFILGSKIHGSGLLYVNLPYGGRIDNFLIKKETRIGLNDELLFVHKIEDDNALNLKLLEQNRPKLEQTEVSYQEDEFTDAKTIKITKVASEESEYFKLYLDQATLAHEYLGLSLVNHNGYVYASFTSRNEDITLAKGDSLIMLFEDKSKLNFTFSNAGEGTKGFRFNHSPIGFEELDILLNNRLTKVKLISTRKKLYSIYHMNHKINENQSFSIDQSAQYQTELEGQYLLQLMTARFIEMNKTYKVK
;
A
#
# COMPACT_ATOMS: atom_id res chain seq x y z
N MET A 1 -66.79 -26.63 -39.46
CA MET A 1 -66.06 -25.63 -40.28
C MET A 1 -65.11 -24.87 -39.37
N SER A 2 -63.82 -24.94 -39.68
CA SER A 2 -62.72 -24.24 -39.02
C SER A 2 -62.44 -22.96 -39.79
N ILE A 3 -62.26 -21.82 -39.11
CA ILE A 3 -61.44 -20.70 -39.62
C ILE A 3 -60.72 -20.03 -38.44
N PHE A 4 -59.43 -20.35 -38.33
CA PHE A 4 -58.40 -19.53 -37.68
C PHE A 4 -58.06 -18.33 -38.56
N GLY A 5 -57.81 -17.16 -37.96
CA GLY A 5 -57.08 -16.05 -38.56
C GLY A 5 -56.32 -15.29 -37.46
N LEU A 6 -55.05 -15.58 -37.18
CA LEU A 6 -53.82 -15.08 -37.83
C LEU A 6 -53.64 -13.56 -37.80
N PHE A 7 -52.97 -13.06 -36.76
CA PHE A 7 -52.09 -11.89 -36.84
C PHE A 7 -50.68 -12.29 -36.43
N LYS A 8 -49.81 -12.50 -37.42
CA LYS A 8 -48.34 -12.57 -37.25
C LYS A 8 -47.78 -11.17 -37.42
N SER A 9 -47.29 -10.54 -36.36
CA SER A 9 -46.41 -9.38 -36.48
C SER A 9 -45.01 -9.86 -36.90
N LYS A 10 -44.58 -9.47 -38.10
CA LYS A 10 -43.19 -9.63 -38.55
C LYS A 10 -42.34 -8.58 -37.84
N GLY A 11 -41.77 -8.93 -36.70
CA GLY A 11 -40.65 -8.19 -36.12
C GLY A 11 -39.44 -8.29 -37.04
N LYS A 12 -39.05 -7.19 -37.68
CA LYS A 12 -37.76 -7.07 -38.36
C LYS A 12 -36.66 -7.24 -37.31
N LYS A 13 -35.95 -8.36 -37.34
CA LYS A 13 -34.67 -8.51 -36.64
C LYS A 13 -33.67 -7.58 -37.33
N THR A 14 -33.34 -6.48 -36.68
CA THR A 14 -32.15 -5.70 -37.00
C THR A 14 -30.95 -6.64 -36.80
N PRO A 15 -30.08 -6.86 -37.81
CA PRO A 15 -28.88 -7.64 -37.60
C PRO A 15 -28.00 -6.86 -36.62
N GLU A 16 -27.75 -7.43 -35.44
CA GLU A 16 -26.70 -6.97 -34.54
C GLU A 16 -25.39 -6.99 -35.35
N LYS A 17 -24.77 -5.82 -35.49
CA LYS A 17 -23.42 -5.73 -36.07
C LYS A 17 -22.52 -6.62 -35.21
N PRO A 18 -21.63 -7.44 -35.81
CA PRO A 18 -20.66 -8.19 -35.04
C PRO A 18 -19.87 -7.19 -34.20
N VAL A 19 -19.82 -7.42 -32.88
CA VAL A 19 -18.90 -6.71 -31.99
C VAL A 19 -17.52 -6.89 -32.59
N GLU A 20 -16.92 -5.78 -33.01
CA GLU A 20 -15.58 -5.77 -33.60
C GLU A 20 -14.64 -6.30 -32.52
N LYS A 21 -14.19 -7.56 -32.66
CA LYS A 21 -13.24 -8.16 -31.72
C LYS A 21 -12.01 -7.26 -31.70
N LEU A 22 -11.81 -6.54 -30.60
CA LEU A 22 -10.64 -5.71 -30.37
C LEU A 22 -9.41 -6.59 -30.60
N LYS A 23 -8.64 -6.29 -31.64
CA LYS A 23 -7.42 -7.04 -31.93
C LYS A 23 -6.39 -6.72 -30.84
N VAL A 24 -5.92 -7.78 -30.19
CA VAL A 24 -4.80 -7.71 -29.25
C VAL A 24 -3.60 -7.06 -29.95
N LYS A 25 -3.09 -5.95 -29.42
CA LYS A 25 -1.86 -5.33 -29.95
C LYS A 25 -0.64 -6.13 -29.49
N GLU A 26 0.48 -5.94 -30.18
CA GLU A 26 1.75 -6.58 -29.81
C GLU A 26 2.13 -6.24 -28.36
N GLY A 27 2.39 -7.28 -27.56
CA GLY A 27 2.70 -7.15 -26.12
C GLY A 27 1.49 -7.00 -25.19
N GLN A 28 0.25 -7.00 -25.70
CA GLN A 28 -0.95 -7.01 -24.85
C GLN A 28 -1.41 -8.43 -24.54
N GLU A 29 -1.94 -8.63 -23.34
CA GLU A 29 -2.58 -9.86 -22.91
C GLU A 29 -4.06 -9.58 -22.62
N LEU A 30 -4.93 -10.45 -23.14
CA LEU A 30 -6.36 -10.45 -22.84
C LEU A 30 -6.60 -11.25 -21.56
N VAL A 31 -7.13 -10.59 -20.53
CA VAL A 31 -7.44 -11.21 -19.25
C VAL A 31 -8.93 -11.56 -19.21
N CYS A 32 -9.23 -12.82 -18.95
CA CYS A 32 -10.60 -13.32 -18.71
C CYS A 32 -10.83 -13.63 -17.23
N LEU A 33 -12.10 -13.63 -16.80
CA LEU A 33 -12.48 -14.04 -15.44
C LEU A 33 -12.32 -15.55 -15.27
N ASN A 34 -11.24 -16.00 -14.65
CA ASN A 34 -11.03 -17.41 -14.34
C ASN A 34 -10.37 -17.56 -12.96
N LYS A 35 -10.30 -18.80 -12.46
CA LYS A 35 -9.81 -19.12 -11.10
C LYS A 35 -8.38 -18.64 -10.81
N ASN A 36 -7.57 -18.34 -11.84
CA ASN A 36 -6.20 -17.86 -11.67
C ASN A 36 -6.11 -16.34 -11.49
N ASN A 37 -7.18 -15.60 -11.83
CA ASN A 37 -7.18 -14.14 -11.94
C ASN A 37 -8.14 -13.48 -10.95
N TYR A 38 -8.64 -14.22 -9.95
CA TYR A 38 -9.41 -13.65 -8.85
C TYR A 38 -9.13 -14.37 -7.54
N SER A 39 -9.31 -13.64 -6.45
CA SER A 39 -9.43 -14.18 -5.09
C SER A 39 -10.82 -13.93 -4.51
N LYS A 40 -11.21 -14.72 -3.52
CA LYS A 40 -12.53 -14.67 -2.86
C LYS A 40 -12.40 -14.96 -1.36
N LEU A 41 -13.32 -14.41 -0.59
CA LEU A 41 -13.43 -14.63 0.85
C LEU A 41 -14.13 -15.95 1.22
N LEU A 42 -15.04 -16.42 0.35
CA LEU A 42 -15.82 -17.62 0.62
C LEU A 42 -15.01 -18.87 0.29
N SER A 43 -15.05 -19.85 1.21
CA SER A 43 -14.42 -21.16 1.02
C SER A 43 -15.11 -22.04 -0.03
N LYS A 44 -16.36 -21.73 -0.38
CA LYS A 44 -17.13 -22.49 -1.38
C LYS A 44 -16.76 -22.09 -2.80
N ASP A 45 -16.80 -23.05 -3.71
CA ASP A 45 -16.68 -22.78 -5.14
C ASP A 45 -17.83 -21.94 -5.68
N ILE A 46 -17.46 -21.05 -6.61
CA ILE A 46 -18.41 -20.18 -7.29
C ILE A 46 -19.06 -21.01 -8.39
N PRO A 47 -20.40 -21.11 -8.41
CA PRO A 47 -21.09 -21.78 -9.51
C PRO A 47 -20.76 -21.13 -10.85
N GLU A 48 -20.59 -21.92 -11.91
CA GLU A 48 -20.36 -21.38 -13.25
C GLU A 48 -21.52 -20.52 -13.77
N THR A 49 -22.71 -20.69 -13.20
CA THR A 49 -23.92 -19.91 -13.51
C THR A 49 -23.98 -18.55 -12.82
N ASP A 50 -23.05 -18.25 -11.93
CA ASP A 50 -23.09 -17.02 -11.16
C ASP A 50 -22.74 -15.80 -12.02
N GLN A 51 -23.34 -14.66 -11.69
CA GLN A 51 -23.16 -13.41 -12.44
C GLN A 51 -22.74 -12.29 -11.51
N PHE A 52 -21.73 -11.56 -11.96
CA PHE A 52 -21.12 -10.47 -11.23
C PHE A 52 -21.30 -9.14 -11.95
N GLU A 53 -21.12 -8.05 -11.21
CA GLU A 53 -21.00 -6.71 -11.77
C GLU A 53 -19.83 -5.97 -11.16
N LEU A 54 -19.28 -5.02 -11.92
CA LEU A 54 -18.22 -4.14 -11.44
C LEU A 54 -18.71 -3.30 -10.25
N SER A 55 -18.11 -3.55 -9.09
CA SER A 55 -18.39 -2.83 -7.85
C SER A 55 -17.46 -1.63 -7.69
N GLU A 56 -16.16 -1.84 -7.86
CA GLU A 56 -15.15 -0.82 -7.59
C GLU A 56 -13.91 -1.03 -8.47
N ILE A 57 -13.33 0.06 -8.97
CA ILE A 57 -12.01 0.08 -9.64
C ILE A 57 -10.97 0.56 -8.64
N LYS A 58 -9.87 -0.19 -8.47
CA LYS A 58 -8.74 0.15 -7.59
C LYS A 58 -7.52 0.64 -8.36
N VAL A 59 -7.38 0.25 -9.63
CA VAL A 59 -6.31 0.67 -10.55
C VAL A 59 -6.97 1.09 -11.86
N ASN A 60 -6.71 2.31 -12.32
CA ASN A 60 -7.34 2.88 -13.51
C ASN A 60 -6.65 2.45 -14.81
N GLU A 61 -7.31 2.71 -15.95
CA GLU A 61 -6.67 2.58 -17.25
C GLU A 61 -5.46 3.49 -17.35
N GLY A 62 -4.37 2.96 -17.91
CA GLY A 62 -3.09 3.64 -18.01
C GLY A 62 -2.19 3.48 -16.78
N GLU A 63 -2.71 3.01 -15.64
CA GLU A 63 -1.93 2.84 -14.42
C GLU A 63 -1.19 1.50 -14.36
N TYR A 64 -0.07 1.52 -13.63
CA TYR A 64 0.74 0.37 -13.31
C TYR A 64 0.26 -0.31 -12.02
N PHE A 65 0.42 -1.62 -11.96
CA PHE A 65 0.11 -2.46 -10.81
C PHE A 65 1.22 -3.48 -10.57
N LYS A 66 1.33 -3.93 -9.33
CA LYS A 66 2.23 -5.04 -8.98
C LYS A 66 1.51 -6.37 -8.92
N ALA A 67 2.29 -7.45 -8.90
CA ALA A 67 1.76 -8.79 -8.73
C ALA A 67 0.84 -8.90 -7.51
N ASN A 68 -0.27 -9.61 -7.71
CA ASN A 68 -1.33 -9.91 -6.76
C ASN A 68 -2.10 -8.69 -6.20
N GLN A 69 -1.80 -7.48 -6.66
CA GLN A 69 -2.59 -6.30 -6.33
C GLN A 69 -4.01 -6.44 -6.90
N THR A 70 -5.01 -6.16 -6.07
CA THR A 70 -6.40 -6.05 -6.52
C THR A 70 -6.53 -4.88 -7.49
N LEU A 71 -6.94 -5.17 -8.71
CA LEU A 71 -7.16 -4.18 -9.78
C LEU A 71 -8.57 -3.60 -9.70
N PHE A 72 -9.56 -4.45 -9.43
CA PHE A 72 -10.96 -4.08 -9.25
C PHE A 72 -11.74 -5.19 -8.54
N ILE A 73 -12.94 -4.85 -8.08
CA ILE A 73 -13.81 -5.72 -7.30
C ILE A 73 -15.11 -5.97 -8.08
N LEU A 74 -15.50 -7.24 -8.18
CA LEU A 74 -16.77 -7.66 -8.74
C LEU A 74 -17.71 -8.12 -7.61
N GLY A 75 -18.95 -7.64 -7.62
CA GLY A 75 -19.99 -8.04 -6.67
C GLY A 75 -21.00 -8.99 -7.30
N SER A 76 -21.37 -10.05 -6.60
CA SER A 76 -22.40 -10.99 -7.10
C SER A 76 -23.80 -10.38 -7.11
N LYS A 77 -24.60 -10.73 -8.13
CA LYS A 77 -26.01 -10.30 -8.26
C LYS A 77 -27.04 -11.38 -7.94
N ILE A 78 -26.74 -12.65 -8.16
CA ILE A 78 -27.77 -13.70 -8.22
C ILE A 78 -27.65 -14.68 -7.05
N HIS A 79 -26.43 -14.94 -6.59
CA HIS A 79 -26.16 -15.83 -5.47
C HIS A 79 -25.28 -15.12 -4.44
N GLY A 80 -25.43 -15.41 -3.15
CA GLY A 80 -24.61 -14.82 -2.07
C GLY A 80 -23.13 -15.20 -2.10
N SER A 81 -22.55 -15.43 -3.28
CA SER A 81 -21.17 -15.83 -3.57
C SER A 81 -20.13 -14.75 -3.23
N GLY A 82 -20.57 -13.58 -2.77
CA GLY A 82 -19.72 -12.54 -2.21
C GLY A 82 -19.03 -11.67 -3.25
N LEU A 83 -17.86 -11.16 -2.86
CA LEU A 83 -17.01 -10.29 -3.67
C LEU A 83 -15.87 -11.09 -4.29
N LEU A 84 -15.56 -10.79 -5.55
CA LEU A 84 -14.34 -11.23 -6.23
C LEU A 84 -13.37 -10.09 -6.33
N TYR A 85 -12.13 -10.34 -5.93
CA TYR A 85 -11.03 -9.40 -6.04
C TYR A 85 -10.19 -9.83 -7.24
N VAL A 86 -10.28 -9.09 -8.34
CA VAL A 86 -9.55 -9.43 -9.56
C VAL A 86 -8.11 -8.96 -9.41
N ASN A 87 -7.19 -9.90 -9.55
CA ASN A 87 -5.75 -9.69 -9.39
C ASN A 87 -4.98 -10.59 -10.37
N LEU A 88 -3.72 -10.25 -10.63
CA LEU A 88 -2.88 -10.98 -11.58
C LEU A 88 -1.59 -11.45 -10.90
N PRO A 89 -1.06 -12.64 -11.22
CA PRO A 89 0.14 -13.19 -10.57
C PRO A 89 1.44 -12.49 -10.97
N TYR A 90 1.36 -11.41 -11.75
CA TYR A 90 2.48 -10.62 -12.26
C TYR A 90 2.15 -9.13 -12.19
N GLY A 91 3.16 -8.27 -12.35
CA GLY A 91 2.97 -6.82 -12.47
C GLY A 91 2.90 -6.35 -13.93
N GLY A 92 2.33 -5.17 -14.13
CA GLY A 92 2.10 -4.64 -15.47
C GLY A 92 1.40 -3.30 -15.49
N ARG A 93 0.81 -2.98 -16.64
CA ARG A 93 0.00 -1.78 -16.86
C ARG A 93 -1.37 -2.17 -17.39
N ILE A 94 -2.42 -1.52 -16.89
CA ILE A 94 -3.77 -1.66 -17.45
C ILE A 94 -3.86 -0.81 -18.71
N ASP A 95 -4.19 -1.43 -19.84
CA ASP A 95 -4.36 -0.69 -21.09
C ASP A 95 -5.81 -0.25 -21.29
N ASN A 96 -6.77 -1.14 -21.02
CA ASN A 96 -8.19 -0.86 -21.22
C ASN A 96 -9.08 -1.86 -20.47
N PHE A 97 -10.16 -1.40 -19.85
CA PHE A 97 -11.23 -2.27 -19.35
C PHE A 97 -12.21 -2.61 -20.47
N LEU A 98 -12.61 -3.88 -20.52
CA LEU A 98 -13.65 -4.37 -21.44
C LEU A 98 -15.02 -4.44 -20.77
N ILE A 99 -15.04 -4.28 -19.45
CA ILE A 99 -16.24 -4.27 -18.61
C ILE A 99 -16.63 -2.84 -18.23
N LYS A 100 -17.93 -2.64 -17.99
CA LYS A 100 -18.49 -1.36 -17.49
C LYS A 100 -19.38 -1.62 -16.29
N LYS A 101 -19.67 -0.56 -15.53
CA LYS A 101 -20.70 -0.60 -14.48
C LYS A 101 -22.00 -1.16 -15.07
N GLU A 102 -22.69 -2.02 -14.32
CA GLU A 102 -23.94 -2.71 -14.72
C GLU A 102 -23.78 -3.79 -15.81
N THR A 103 -22.57 -4.07 -16.29
CA THR A 103 -22.32 -5.22 -17.18
C THR A 103 -22.38 -6.51 -16.35
N ARG A 104 -23.19 -7.48 -16.80
CA ARG A 104 -23.21 -8.82 -16.23
C ARG A 104 -22.00 -9.61 -16.72
N ILE A 105 -21.20 -10.09 -15.79
CA ILE A 105 -19.94 -10.78 -16.04
C ILE A 105 -20.06 -12.21 -15.51
N GLY A 106 -19.85 -13.19 -16.38
CA GLY A 106 -19.74 -14.61 -16.05
C GLY A 106 -18.29 -15.10 -16.07
N LEU A 107 -18.08 -16.37 -15.70
CA LEU A 107 -16.77 -17.01 -15.86
C LEU A 107 -16.38 -17.09 -17.33
N ASN A 108 -15.08 -16.91 -17.59
CA ASN A 108 -14.43 -16.82 -18.90
C ASN A 108 -14.75 -15.57 -19.73
N ASP A 109 -15.57 -14.65 -19.21
CA ASP A 109 -15.78 -13.37 -19.88
C ASP A 109 -14.49 -12.55 -19.89
N GLU A 110 -14.30 -11.80 -20.98
CA GLU A 110 -13.19 -10.89 -21.20
C GLU A 110 -13.32 -9.66 -20.28
N LEU A 111 -12.26 -9.38 -19.51
CA LEU A 111 -12.29 -8.35 -18.47
C LEU A 111 -11.50 -7.10 -18.86
N LEU A 112 -10.25 -7.27 -19.29
CA LEU A 112 -9.34 -6.17 -19.59
C LEU A 112 -8.18 -6.60 -20.50
N PHE A 113 -7.54 -5.61 -21.11
CA PHE A 113 -6.22 -5.73 -21.73
C PHE A 113 -5.14 -5.21 -20.78
N VAL A 114 -4.05 -5.96 -20.66
CA VAL A 114 -2.89 -5.57 -19.86
C VAL A 114 -1.60 -5.70 -20.66
N HIS A 115 -0.60 -4.90 -20.29
CA HIS A 115 0.78 -5.09 -20.73
C HIS A 115 1.60 -5.63 -19.56
N LYS A 116 2.04 -6.88 -19.66
CA LYS A 116 2.88 -7.51 -18.63
C LYS A 116 4.30 -6.91 -18.68
N ILE A 117 4.87 -6.62 -17.51
CA ILE A 117 6.24 -6.13 -17.38
C ILE A 117 7.04 -7.18 -16.61
N GLU A 118 8.00 -7.82 -17.29
CA GLU A 118 8.82 -8.90 -16.71
C GLU A 118 10.01 -8.39 -15.88
N ASP A 119 10.48 -7.16 -16.14
CA ASP A 119 11.57 -6.55 -15.38
C ASP A 119 11.02 -5.82 -14.15
N ASP A 120 11.18 -6.44 -12.98
CA ASP A 120 10.76 -5.88 -11.69
C ASP A 120 11.36 -4.50 -11.40
N ASN A 121 12.60 -4.22 -11.85
CA ASN A 121 13.22 -2.92 -11.63
C ASN A 121 12.53 -1.85 -12.48
N ALA A 122 12.25 -2.15 -13.75
CA ALA A 122 11.53 -1.25 -14.64
C ALA A 122 10.11 -0.97 -14.11
N LEU A 123 9.41 -2.00 -13.62
CA LEU A 123 8.10 -1.86 -13.00
C LEU A 123 8.16 -0.98 -11.74
N ASN A 124 9.11 -1.24 -10.83
CA ASN A 124 9.26 -0.49 -9.58
C ASN A 124 9.53 1.00 -9.83
N LEU A 125 10.30 1.34 -10.87
CA LEU A 125 10.52 2.73 -11.29
C LEU A 125 9.22 3.38 -11.78
N LYS A 126 8.40 2.65 -12.57
CA LYS A 126 7.11 3.16 -13.04
C LYS A 126 6.08 3.34 -11.92
N LEU A 127 6.05 2.42 -10.96
CA LEU A 127 5.23 2.56 -9.76
C LEU A 127 5.66 3.78 -8.93
N LEU A 128 6.96 3.99 -8.72
CA LEU A 128 7.47 5.19 -8.06
C LEU A 128 7.06 6.47 -8.79
N GLU A 129 7.24 6.52 -10.12
CA GLU A 129 6.81 7.67 -10.93
C GLU A 129 5.31 7.97 -10.76
N GLN A 130 4.47 6.94 -10.81
CA GLN A 130 3.02 7.04 -10.64
C GLN A 130 2.62 7.51 -9.24
N ASN A 131 3.25 6.97 -8.20
CA ASN A 131 2.84 7.21 -6.81
C ASN A 131 3.55 8.44 -6.19
N ARG A 132 4.56 9.00 -6.85
CA ARG A 132 5.34 10.17 -6.38
C ARG A 132 4.46 11.35 -5.92
N PRO A 133 3.42 11.79 -6.65
CA PRO A 133 2.58 12.91 -6.21
C PRO A 133 1.90 12.67 -4.86
N LYS A 134 1.57 11.42 -4.52
CA LYS A 134 1.05 11.03 -3.20
C LYS A 134 2.16 11.10 -2.15
N LEU A 135 3.33 10.51 -2.42
CA LEU A 135 4.47 10.51 -1.50
C LEU A 135 4.94 11.94 -1.15
N GLU A 136 4.87 12.86 -2.12
CA GLU A 136 5.25 14.27 -1.98
C GLU A 136 4.31 15.11 -1.09
N GLN A 137 3.14 14.59 -0.72
CA GLN A 137 2.23 15.19 0.27
C GLN A 137 2.67 14.91 1.72
N THR A 138 3.96 14.64 1.94
CA THR A 138 4.55 14.45 3.27
C THR A 138 4.84 15.81 3.90
N GLU A 139 4.22 16.14 5.04
CA GLU A 139 4.29 17.48 5.63
C GLU A 139 5.12 17.50 6.90
N VAL A 140 5.89 18.56 7.05
CA VAL A 140 6.61 18.92 8.28
C VAL A 140 6.10 20.28 8.69
N SER A 141 5.74 20.43 9.96
CA SER A 141 5.22 21.69 10.50
C SER A 141 6.18 22.26 11.54
N TYR A 142 6.21 23.60 11.62
CA TYR A 142 6.72 24.34 12.76
C TYR A 142 5.52 24.80 13.60
N GLN A 143 5.57 24.57 14.90
CA GLN A 143 4.55 24.94 15.87
C GLN A 143 5.22 25.69 17.02
N GLU A 144 4.65 26.81 17.41
CA GLU A 144 5.05 27.58 18.59
C GLU A 144 3.87 27.61 19.54
N ASP A 145 4.08 27.11 20.76
CA ASP A 145 3.07 27.13 21.81
C ASP A 145 3.00 28.54 22.40
N GLU A 146 1.88 29.23 22.17
CA GLU A 146 1.65 30.61 22.65
C GLU A 146 1.64 30.74 24.18
N PHE A 147 1.50 29.63 24.93
CA PHE A 147 1.51 29.65 26.39
C PHE A 147 2.91 29.46 26.99
N THR A 148 3.76 28.68 26.33
CA THR A 148 5.07 28.25 26.87
C THR A 148 6.25 28.71 26.04
N ASP A 149 5.99 29.37 24.90
CA ASP A 149 6.96 29.70 23.85
C ASP A 149 7.72 28.47 23.32
N ALA A 150 7.18 27.26 23.55
CA ALA A 150 7.82 26.03 23.14
C ALA A 150 7.72 25.84 21.63
N LYS A 151 8.86 25.59 20.98
CA LYS A 151 9.01 25.46 19.54
C LYS A 151 9.17 24.01 19.16
N THR A 152 8.28 23.52 18.30
CA THR A 152 8.27 22.14 17.84
C THR A 152 8.29 22.08 16.33
N ILE A 153 9.27 21.39 15.77
CA ILE A 153 9.27 20.94 14.38
C ILE A 153 8.96 19.46 14.38
N LYS A 154 7.92 19.03 13.65
CA LYS A 154 7.56 17.61 13.57
C LYS A 154 6.93 17.26 12.23
N ILE A 155 7.05 15.99 11.85
CA ILE A 155 6.27 15.41 10.77
C ILE A 155 4.79 15.43 11.18
N THR A 156 3.91 15.90 10.31
CA THR A 156 2.45 15.92 10.57
C THR A 156 1.66 15.02 9.64
N LYS A 157 2.21 14.74 8.46
CA LYS A 157 1.57 13.94 7.42
C LYS A 157 2.62 13.15 6.67
N VAL A 158 2.36 11.90 6.33
CA VAL A 158 3.28 11.06 5.55
C VAL A 158 2.53 10.39 4.40
N ALA A 159 2.94 10.66 3.16
CA ALA A 159 2.36 10.09 1.94
C ALA A 159 0.82 10.18 1.88
N SER A 160 0.28 11.38 2.07
CA SER A 160 -1.17 11.67 2.13
C SER A 160 -1.93 11.07 3.31
N GLU A 161 -1.30 10.30 4.19
CA GLU A 161 -1.94 9.77 5.39
C GLU A 161 -1.83 10.80 6.53
N GLU A 162 -2.94 11.03 7.25
CA GLU A 162 -3.01 11.82 8.49
C GLU A 162 -2.31 11.07 9.65
N SER A 163 -1.02 10.83 9.48
CA SER A 163 -0.13 10.15 10.40
C SER A 163 1.24 10.80 10.34
N GLU A 164 1.87 10.97 11.50
CA GLU A 164 3.23 11.48 11.63
C GLU A 164 4.31 10.41 11.39
N TYR A 165 3.94 9.15 11.18
CA TYR A 165 4.87 8.02 11.14
C TYR A 165 5.07 7.46 9.73
N PHE A 166 6.33 7.38 9.31
CA PHE A 166 6.78 6.48 8.26
C PHE A 166 6.70 5.04 8.75
N LYS A 167 6.14 4.13 7.94
CA LYS A 167 5.89 2.73 8.35
C LYS A 167 6.94 1.78 7.77
N LEU A 168 7.54 0.96 8.62
CA LEU A 168 8.27 -0.25 8.25
C LEU A 168 7.44 -1.46 8.63
N TYR A 169 7.29 -2.43 7.75
CA TYR A 169 6.38 -3.55 7.97
C TYR A 169 7.12 -4.75 8.54
N LEU A 170 6.46 -5.48 9.44
CA LEU A 170 6.99 -6.69 10.05
C LEU A 170 7.37 -7.69 8.94
N ASP A 171 8.47 -8.43 9.13
CA ASP A 171 8.83 -9.51 8.23
C ASP A 171 7.66 -10.49 8.09
N GLN A 172 7.35 -10.86 6.85
CA GLN A 172 6.21 -11.71 6.50
C GLN A 172 4.83 -11.15 6.88
N ALA A 173 4.72 -9.85 7.18
CA ALA A 173 3.44 -9.20 7.44
C ALA A 173 2.45 -9.47 6.30
N THR A 174 1.25 -9.86 6.68
CA THR A 174 0.12 -10.02 5.75
C THR A 174 -0.82 -8.82 5.82
N LEU A 175 -0.74 -8.02 6.90
CA LEU A 175 -1.64 -6.91 7.17
C LEU A 175 -0.87 -5.59 7.32
N ALA A 176 -1.43 -4.51 6.77
CA ALA A 176 -0.78 -3.19 6.81
C ALA A 176 -0.71 -2.56 8.20
N HIS A 177 -1.37 -3.10 9.22
CA HIS A 177 -1.24 -2.62 10.60
C HIS A 177 -0.07 -3.27 11.36
N GLU A 178 0.59 -4.28 10.80
CA GLU A 178 1.76 -4.92 11.40
C GLU A 178 3.03 -4.12 11.09
N TYR A 179 3.16 -2.94 11.69
CA TYR A 179 4.27 -2.02 11.41
C TYR A 179 5.00 -1.51 12.66
N LEU A 180 6.23 -1.05 12.41
CA LEU A 180 7.03 -0.17 13.23
C LEU A 180 7.01 1.22 12.57
N GLY A 181 6.47 2.21 13.26
CA GLY A 181 6.45 3.58 12.81
C GLY A 181 7.67 4.35 13.27
N LEU A 182 8.17 5.24 12.42
CA LEU A 182 9.28 6.17 12.67
C LEU A 182 8.81 7.59 12.34
N SER A 183 9.07 8.53 13.24
CA SER A 183 8.89 9.96 13.02
C SER A 183 10.10 10.73 13.55
N LEU A 184 10.23 11.99 13.14
CA LEU A 184 11.31 12.89 13.56
C LEU A 184 10.71 14.14 14.19
N VAL A 185 11.26 14.53 15.34
CA VAL A 185 10.80 15.70 16.09
C VAL A 185 12.01 16.50 16.58
N ASN A 186 11.92 17.82 16.47
CA ASN A 186 12.75 18.75 17.23
C ASN A 186 11.82 19.52 18.16
N HIS A 187 12.01 19.37 19.47
CA HIS A 187 11.28 20.14 20.48
C HIS A 187 12.27 20.97 21.28
N ASN A 188 12.17 22.30 21.19
CA ASN A 188 13.06 23.26 21.86
C ASN A 188 14.55 22.95 21.64
N GLY A 189 14.93 22.63 20.40
CA GLY A 189 16.32 22.32 20.00
C GLY A 189 16.69 20.86 20.18
N TYR A 190 15.89 20.10 20.94
CA TYR A 190 16.15 18.69 21.19
C TYR A 190 15.58 17.82 20.06
N VAL A 191 16.49 17.25 19.27
CA VAL A 191 16.18 16.38 18.13
C VAL A 191 16.10 14.91 18.57
N TYR A 192 15.00 14.24 18.25
CA TYR A 192 14.78 12.83 18.55
C TYR A 192 13.98 12.11 17.46
N ALA A 193 14.22 10.80 17.35
CA ALA A 193 13.39 9.88 16.61
C ALA A 193 12.28 9.35 17.52
N SER A 194 11.03 9.47 17.07
CA SER A 194 9.87 8.88 17.73
C SER A 194 9.53 7.56 17.05
N PHE A 195 9.31 6.52 17.85
CA PHE A 195 8.98 5.19 17.38
C PHE A 195 7.63 4.75 17.92
N THR A 196 6.82 4.13 17.06
CA THR A 196 5.59 3.45 17.48
C THR A 196 5.60 1.99 17.03
N SER A 197 5.12 1.08 17.87
CA SER A 197 5.04 -0.34 17.57
C SER A 197 3.62 -0.83 17.75
N ARG A 198 3.13 -1.55 16.74
CA ARG A 198 1.87 -2.33 16.80
C ARG A 198 2.08 -3.78 17.26
N ASN A 199 3.33 -4.20 17.45
CA ASN A 199 3.66 -5.56 17.87
C ASN A 199 3.31 -5.75 19.36
N GLU A 200 2.38 -6.67 19.66
CA GLU A 200 1.96 -6.95 21.05
C GLU A 200 3.07 -7.55 21.92
N ASP A 201 4.03 -8.22 21.29
CA ASP A 201 5.13 -8.86 21.97
C ASP A 201 6.28 -7.91 22.29
N ILE A 202 6.37 -6.73 21.66
CA ILE A 202 7.43 -5.76 21.96
C ILE A 202 6.86 -4.44 22.46
N THR A 203 7.28 -4.04 23.66
CA THR A 203 6.68 -2.91 24.38
C THR A 203 7.43 -1.59 24.26
N LEU A 204 8.54 -1.54 23.50
CA LEU A 204 9.45 -0.38 23.45
C LEU A 204 9.84 0.09 24.87
N ALA A 205 10.13 -0.86 25.77
CA ALA A 205 10.38 -0.55 27.16
C ALA A 205 11.81 -0.02 27.39
N LYS A 206 12.07 0.54 28.58
CA LYS A 206 13.42 0.92 28.99
C LYS A 206 14.38 -0.27 28.86
N GLY A 207 15.49 -0.06 28.15
CA GLY A 207 16.50 -1.07 27.87
C GLY A 207 16.21 -1.94 26.63
N ASP A 208 15.04 -1.82 26.01
CA ASP A 208 14.83 -2.32 24.65
C ASP A 208 15.66 -1.48 23.67
N SER A 209 15.93 -2.03 22.49
CA SER A 209 16.76 -1.36 21.48
C SER A 209 16.27 -1.60 20.07
N LEU A 210 16.67 -0.71 19.16
CA LEU A 210 16.37 -0.78 17.75
C LEU A 210 17.68 -0.61 16.97
N ILE A 211 17.90 -1.47 15.99
CA ILE A 211 19.08 -1.43 15.12
C ILE A 211 18.61 -1.31 13.69
N MET A 212 18.94 -0.20 13.04
CA MET A 212 18.76 -0.02 11.60
C MET A 212 20.03 -0.47 10.88
N LEU A 213 19.88 -1.33 9.86
CA LEU A 213 20.98 -1.81 9.04
C LEU A 213 20.84 -1.27 7.62
N PHE A 214 21.92 -0.65 7.13
CA PHE A 214 21.98 -0.07 5.79
C PHE A 214 22.77 -0.96 4.82
N GLU A 215 22.62 -0.70 3.53
CA GLU A 215 23.24 -1.48 2.46
C GLU A 215 24.78 -1.52 2.56
N ASP A 216 25.38 -0.37 2.91
CA ASP A 216 26.82 -0.16 3.15
C ASP A 216 27.33 -0.83 4.44
N LYS A 217 26.47 -1.56 5.14
CA LYS A 217 26.71 -2.25 6.44
C LYS A 217 26.86 -1.31 7.63
N SER A 218 26.67 0.00 7.45
CA SER A 218 26.53 0.94 8.57
C SER A 218 25.30 0.60 9.40
N LYS A 219 25.31 1.04 10.66
CA LYS A 219 24.23 0.76 11.62
C LYS A 219 23.90 2.00 12.41
N LEU A 220 22.61 2.25 12.59
CA LEU A 220 22.10 3.19 13.59
C LEU A 220 21.48 2.41 14.74
N ASN A 221 21.94 2.65 15.96
CA ASN A 221 21.47 1.96 17.15
C ASN A 221 20.74 2.95 18.06
N PHE A 222 19.52 2.61 18.44
CA PHE A 222 18.71 3.35 19.40
C PHE A 222 18.50 2.49 20.63
N THR A 223 18.69 3.06 21.81
CA THR A 223 18.40 2.39 23.08
C THR A 223 17.39 3.23 23.83
N PHE A 224 16.28 2.62 24.21
CA PHE A 224 15.20 3.34 24.88
C PHE A 224 15.54 3.53 26.36
N SER A 225 15.70 4.79 26.78
CA SER A 225 16.00 5.14 28.18
C SER A 225 14.75 5.28 29.04
N ASN A 226 13.60 5.52 28.41
CA ASN A 226 12.33 5.81 29.06
C ASN A 226 11.42 4.59 29.10
N ALA A 227 10.45 4.59 30.03
CA ALA A 227 9.38 3.60 29.98
C ALA A 227 8.59 3.78 28.67
N GLY A 228 8.27 2.68 28.00
CA GLY A 228 7.41 2.73 26.83
C GLY A 228 6.00 3.16 27.24
N GLU A 229 5.44 4.10 26.50
CA GLU A 229 4.10 4.64 26.75
C GLU A 229 3.07 3.96 25.83
N GLY A 230 1.78 4.24 26.05
CA GLY A 230 0.68 3.73 25.24
C GLY A 230 -0.01 2.48 25.80
N THR A 231 -0.79 1.81 24.95
CA THR A 231 -1.62 0.66 25.30
C THR A 231 -1.06 -0.63 24.70
N LYS A 232 -1.62 -1.79 25.10
CA LYS A 232 -1.24 -3.06 24.47
C LYS A 232 -1.53 -3.00 22.97
N GLY A 233 -0.57 -3.38 22.13
CA GLY A 233 -0.69 -3.30 20.67
C GLY A 233 -0.56 -1.88 20.09
N PHE A 234 -0.25 -0.87 20.92
CA PHE A 234 0.10 0.46 20.46
C PHE A 234 1.04 1.15 21.46
N ARG A 235 2.34 0.93 21.26
CA ARG A 235 3.39 1.41 22.16
C ARG A 235 4.22 2.48 21.49
N PHE A 236 4.65 3.48 22.24
CA PHE A 236 5.52 4.52 21.73
C PHE A 236 6.69 4.81 22.67
N ASN A 237 7.82 5.17 22.08
CA ASN A 237 9.00 5.64 22.78
C ASN A 237 9.85 6.49 21.84
N HIS A 238 10.76 7.27 22.37
CA HIS A 238 11.65 8.12 21.60
C HIS A 238 13.10 7.88 21.99
N SER A 239 14.01 8.25 21.10
CA SER A 239 15.44 8.24 21.36
C SER A 239 16.07 9.45 20.69
N PRO A 240 17.02 10.14 21.35
CA PRO A 240 17.77 11.21 20.71
C PRO A 240 18.41 10.74 19.40
N ILE A 241 18.49 11.65 18.44
CA ILE A 241 19.13 11.45 17.14
C ILE A 241 19.86 12.74 16.76
N GLY A 242 21.12 12.64 16.35
CA GLY A 242 21.91 13.77 15.88
C GLY A 242 21.77 13.99 14.37
N PHE A 243 22.33 15.10 13.89
CA PHE A 243 22.33 15.42 12.46
C PHE A 243 23.20 14.46 11.64
N GLU A 244 24.25 13.86 12.23
CA GLU A 244 25.05 12.83 11.58
C GLU A 244 24.22 11.56 11.30
N GLU A 245 23.39 11.14 12.26
CA GLU A 245 22.47 10.02 12.05
C GLU A 245 21.33 10.35 11.07
N LEU A 246 20.87 11.61 11.06
CA LEU A 246 19.92 12.07 10.04
C LEU A 246 20.54 12.04 8.63
N ASP A 247 21.81 12.40 8.49
CA ASP A 247 22.53 12.30 7.21
C ASP A 247 22.65 10.85 6.74
N ILE A 248 22.78 9.89 7.66
CA ILE A 248 22.72 8.45 7.31
C ILE A 248 21.34 8.08 6.79
N LEU A 249 20.25 8.51 7.46
CA LEU A 249 18.88 8.24 6.99
C LEU A 249 18.59 8.87 5.62
N LEU A 250 19.16 10.04 5.34
CA LEU A 250 18.99 10.75 4.08
C LEU A 250 19.76 10.09 2.93
N ASN A 251 21.00 9.68 3.17
CA ASN A 251 21.92 9.32 2.08
C ASN A 251 22.11 7.81 1.89
N ASN A 252 21.81 6.98 2.89
CA ASN A 252 22.01 5.54 2.81
C ASN A 252 20.70 4.77 2.60
N ARG A 253 20.79 3.65 1.89
CA ARG A 253 19.66 2.75 1.64
C ARG A 253 19.42 1.85 2.84
N LEU A 254 18.25 1.97 3.46
CA LEU A 254 17.86 1.17 4.62
C LEU A 254 17.44 -0.23 4.15
N THR A 255 18.13 -1.26 4.64
CA THR A 255 17.79 -2.64 4.29
C THR A 255 16.73 -3.21 5.23
N LYS A 256 16.96 -3.10 6.54
CA LYS A 256 16.06 -3.66 7.56
C LYS A 256 16.29 -3.06 8.93
N VAL A 257 15.29 -3.22 9.79
CA VAL A 257 15.32 -2.78 11.18
C VAL A 257 15.06 -3.96 12.10
N LYS A 258 15.91 -4.14 13.11
CA LYS A 258 15.74 -5.11 14.18
C LYS A 258 15.29 -4.41 15.44
N LEU A 259 14.09 -4.72 15.92
CA LEU A 259 13.59 -4.27 17.20
C LEU A 259 13.80 -5.39 18.24
N ILE A 260 14.42 -5.08 19.36
CA ILE A 260 14.86 -6.05 20.37
C ILE A 260 14.16 -5.74 21.69
N SER A 261 13.43 -6.71 22.23
CA SER A 261 12.97 -6.67 23.62
C SER A 261 13.95 -7.39 24.53
N THR A 262 14.71 -6.63 25.31
CA THR A 262 15.74 -7.17 26.20
C THR A 262 15.11 -7.99 27.32
N ARG A 263 14.01 -7.50 27.91
CA ARG A 263 13.30 -8.17 29.00
C ARG A 263 12.69 -9.51 28.56
N LYS A 264 12.11 -9.56 27.37
CA LYS A 264 11.45 -10.77 26.83
C LYS A 264 12.40 -11.67 26.04
N LYS A 265 13.65 -11.24 25.81
CA LYS A 265 14.66 -11.96 25.02
C LYS A 265 14.19 -12.36 23.62
N LEU A 266 13.44 -11.47 22.97
CA LEU A 266 12.91 -11.68 21.62
C LEU A 266 13.18 -10.47 20.74
N TYR A 267 13.08 -10.66 19.42
CA TYR A 267 13.24 -9.58 18.46
C TYR A 267 12.27 -9.75 17.30
N SER A 268 11.96 -8.63 16.67
CA SER A 268 11.18 -8.55 15.43
C SER A 268 12.02 -7.86 14.37
N ILE A 269 11.90 -8.29 13.12
CA ILE A 269 12.56 -7.66 11.98
C ILE A 269 11.50 -6.96 11.14
N TYR A 270 11.81 -5.75 10.68
CA TYR A 270 10.95 -4.92 9.84
C TYR A 270 11.69 -4.49 8.57
N HIS A 271 10.98 -4.46 7.45
CA HIS A 271 11.54 -4.16 6.12
C HIS A 271 10.65 -3.16 5.36
N MET A 272 11.23 -2.48 4.37
CA MET A 272 10.46 -1.77 3.35
C MET A 272 9.95 -2.72 2.25
N ASN A 273 10.65 -3.82 1.98
CA ASN A 273 10.21 -4.81 1.00
C ASN A 273 9.14 -5.73 1.62
N HIS A 274 7.89 -5.28 1.62
CA HIS A 274 6.77 -5.97 2.26
C HIS A 274 5.86 -6.69 1.25
N LYS A 275 5.21 -7.76 1.71
CA LYS A 275 4.29 -8.58 0.91
C LYS A 275 2.81 -8.34 1.20
N ILE A 276 2.49 -7.29 1.95
CA ILE A 276 1.10 -7.00 2.38
C ILE A 276 0.11 -7.03 1.21
N ASN A 277 0.41 -6.36 0.10
CA ASN A 277 -0.51 -6.32 -1.04
C ASN A 277 -0.53 -7.63 -1.85
N GLU A 278 0.35 -8.60 -1.58
CA GLU A 278 0.28 -9.96 -2.14
C GLU A 278 -0.72 -10.83 -1.39
N ASN A 279 -1.01 -10.48 -0.13
CA ASN A 279 -1.77 -11.30 0.83
C ASN A 279 -3.03 -10.61 1.36
N GLN A 280 -3.50 -9.54 0.72
CA GLN A 280 -4.72 -8.83 1.12
C GLN A 280 -5.97 -9.64 0.74
N SER A 281 -6.26 -10.67 1.53
CA SER A 281 -7.52 -11.41 1.43
C SER A 281 -8.62 -10.84 2.34
N PHE A 282 -8.31 -9.99 3.34
CA PHE A 282 -9.26 -9.74 4.46
C PHE A 282 -9.49 -8.29 4.94
N SER A 283 -8.83 -7.24 4.43
CA SER A 283 -9.08 -5.88 4.95
C SER A 283 -9.43 -4.87 3.86
N ILE A 284 -10.66 -4.36 3.93
CA ILE A 284 -11.24 -3.44 2.93
C ILE A 284 -10.61 -2.02 3.00
N ASP A 285 -9.94 -1.65 4.09
CA ASP A 285 -9.51 -0.24 4.31
C ASP A 285 -8.04 -0.03 4.73
N GLN A 286 -7.21 -1.08 4.78
CA GLN A 286 -5.82 -0.93 5.23
C GLN A 286 -4.84 -1.13 4.09
N SER A 287 -4.47 -0.03 3.42
CA SER A 287 -3.40 -0.03 2.41
C SER A 287 -2.04 0.20 3.06
N ALA A 288 -1.00 -0.37 2.45
CA ALA A 288 0.36 0.02 2.78
C ALA A 288 0.63 1.46 2.29
N GLN A 289 1.48 2.18 3.02
CA GLN A 289 1.83 3.57 2.78
C GLN A 289 2.55 3.76 1.44
N TYR A 290 3.33 2.75 1.07
CA TYR A 290 4.00 2.57 -0.21
C TYR A 290 3.81 1.11 -0.66
N GLN A 291 4.17 0.80 -1.91
CA GLN A 291 3.98 -0.51 -2.54
C GLN A 291 5.29 -1.26 -2.78
N THR A 292 6.40 -0.54 -2.92
CA THR A 292 7.72 -1.09 -3.24
C THR A 292 8.80 -0.60 -2.27
N GLU A 293 9.90 -1.33 -2.17
CA GLU A 293 11.07 -0.89 -1.40
C GLU A 293 11.60 0.47 -1.88
N LEU A 294 11.57 0.70 -3.19
CA LEU A 294 12.05 1.94 -3.79
C LEU A 294 11.22 3.16 -3.36
N GLU A 295 9.89 3.00 -3.31
CA GLU A 295 8.99 4.03 -2.78
C GLU A 295 9.17 4.26 -1.29
N GLY A 296 9.34 3.19 -0.51
CA GLY A 296 9.63 3.28 0.92
C GLY A 296 10.93 4.04 1.21
N GLN A 297 11.98 3.74 0.43
CA GLN A 297 13.27 4.44 0.54
C GLN A 297 13.13 5.92 0.16
N TYR A 298 12.46 6.23 -0.97
CA TYR A 298 12.20 7.61 -1.37
C TYR A 298 11.46 8.38 -0.30
N LEU A 299 10.42 7.78 0.30
CA LEU A 299 9.62 8.42 1.33
C LEU A 299 10.40 8.71 2.62
N LEU A 300 11.24 7.77 3.08
CA LEU A 300 12.12 7.98 4.24
C LEU A 300 13.09 9.15 3.98
N GLN A 301 13.70 9.19 2.81
CA GLN A 301 14.64 10.25 2.42
C GLN A 301 13.95 11.60 2.29
N LEU A 302 12.76 11.64 1.66
CA LEU A 302 11.96 12.86 1.52
C LEU A 302 11.57 13.43 2.89
N MET A 303 11.06 12.57 3.78
CA MET A 303 10.68 12.95 5.15
C MET A 303 11.88 13.53 5.91
N THR A 304 13.03 12.84 5.83
CA THR A 304 14.27 13.27 6.49
C THR A 304 14.77 14.60 5.92
N ALA A 305 14.77 14.76 4.59
CA ALA A 305 15.19 15.99 3.92
C ALA A 305 14.34 17.19 4.35
N ARG A 306 13.00 17.06 4.31
CA ARG A 306 12.07 18.12 4.73
C ARG A 306 12.25 18.47 6.20
N PHE A 307 12.48 17.47 7.06
CA PHE A 307 12.75 17.71 8.47
C PHE A 307 14.05 18.51 8.68
N ILE A 308 15.15 18.11 8.03
CA ILE A 308 16.43 18.83 8.09
C ILE A 308 16.28 20.27 7.57
N GLU A 309 15.59 20.46 6.45
CA GLU A 309 15.34 21.78 5.85
C GLU A 309 14.56 22.68 6.81
N MET A 310 13.48 22.17 7.41
CA MET A 310 12.68 22.92 8.39
C MET A 310 13.52 23.37 9.59
N ASN A 311 14.38 22.47 10.09
CA ASN A 311 15.31 22.78 11.19
C ASN A 311 16.31 23.88 10.79
N LYS A 312 16.84 23.86 9.57
CA LYS A 312 17.74 24.91 9.06
C LYS A 312 17.05 26.26 8.91
N THR A 313 15.79 26.26 8.47
CA THR A 313 14.98 27.47 8.28
C THR A 313 14.67 28.17 9.60
N TYR A 314 14.18 27.42 10.60
CA TYR A 314 13.73 28.00 11.87
C TYR A 314 14.81 28.08 12.94
N LYS A 315 15.96 27.40 12.74
CA LYS A 315 17.12 27.41 13.65
C LYS A 315 16.72 27.22 15.11
N VAL A 316 15.81 26.28 15.37
CA VAL A 316 15.41 25.92 16.74
C VAL A 316 16.66 25.35 17.42
N LYS A 317 17.24 26.14 18.31
CA LYS A 317 18.44 25.82 19.10
C LYS A 317 18.06 25.29 20.47
#